data_AF-A0A940CKV7-F1
#
_entry.id   AF-A0A940CKV7-F1
#
_cell.length_a   1.000
_cell.length_b   1.000
_cell.length_c   1.000
_cell.angle_alpha   90.00
_cell.angle_beta   90.00
_cell.angle_gamma   90.00
#
_symmetry.space_group_name_H-M   'P 1'
#
loop_
_entity.id
_entity.type
_entity.pdbx_description
1 polymer ?
#
loop_
_entity_poly.entity_id
_entity_poly.type
_entity_poly.pdbx_seq_one_letter_code
_entity_poly.pdbx_strand_id
1 'polypeptide(L)'
;RNTLFQNLEYPFASTTNGNKEGDLINLARAANLYYPGTLKNRTNKKGNLEYKLDTTAPLNGIEHAAHTAIGDCLATLEIAKIIKKKASSVWDASLLTANKDESLKIIKNEKLFCTNEFYYGKVVPFVQTFVCQHPVYQWPKTFDLKQDPNIYMNMPIEALKGKLKKPPKVLRTCRHNKHPIVMNPSYIDNFEEYKMIGITKLTERANIVRQNKKFAEKVELILRDEAEEKAETKSQEDLYEEETVYKFPPAEDNKILPGFHEAAWDKKLPYLQKFKDKRFQYFGKKILYQEKPDLLSKEDYDEIHDTIVKRVLTTNDEKKWNTIPRTYAEIDTLRAKFEKSKATEKLKMLEEINVYVEELEKFYSHA
;
A
#
# COMPACT_ATOMS: atom_id res chain seq x y z
N ARG A 1 -9.08 2.50 -4.66
CA ARG A 1 -8.51 2.29 -6.01
C ARG A 1 -9.20 1.15 -6.75
N ASN A 2 -9.12 -0.11 -6.29
CA ASN A 2 -9.78 -1.25 -6.97
C ASN A 2 -11.29 -1.07 -7.12
N THR A 3 -11.98 -0.63 -6.07
CA THR A 3 -13.42 -0.33 -6.15
C THR A 3 -13.73 0.69 -7.25
N LEU A 4 -13.02 1.82 -7.28
CA LEU A 4 -13.19 2.83 -8.33
C LEU A 4 -12.93 2.23 -9.73
N PHE A 5 -11.83 1.50 -9.91
CA PHE A 5 -11.48 0.87 -11.19
C PHE A 5 -12.56 -0.09 -11.70
N GLN A 6 -13.10 -0.93 -10.83
CA GLN A 6 -14.17 -1.89 -11.16
C GLN A 6 -15.53 -1.23 -11.38
N ASN A 7 -15.70 0.01 -10.93
CA ASN A 7 -16.93 0.79 -11.08
C ASN A 7 -16.80 1.88 -12.15
N LEU A 8 -15.83 1.75 -13.07
CA LEU A 8 -15.58 2.74 -14.13
C LEU A 8 -15.40 4.17 -13.60
N GLU A 9 -14.71 4.29 -12.47
CA GLU A 9 -14.30 5.56 -11.87
C GLU A 9 -12.77 5.68 -11.89
N TYR A 10 -12.27 6.90 -11.98
CA TYR A 10 -10.83 7.12 -12.08
C TYR A 10 -10.10 6.64 -10.80
N PRO A 11 -9.24 5.59 -10.85
CA PRO A 11 -8.79 4.91 -9.64
C PRO A 11 -7.87 5.71 -8.72
N PHE A 12 -7.35 6.84 -9.20
CA PHE A 12 -6.34 7.66 -8.53
C PHE A 12 -6.86 9.07 -8.19
N ALA A 13 -8.18 9.28 -8.22
CA ALA A 13 -8.83 10.58 -8.00
C ALA A 13 -8.40 11.30 -6.70
N SER A 14 -8.11 10.53 -5.65
CA SER A 14 -7.65 11.04 -4.35
C SER A 14 -6.22 11.61 -4.35
N THR A 15 -5.45 11.42 -5.43
CA THR A 15 -4.05 11.88 -5.56
C THR A 15 -3.82 12.83 -6.73
N THR A 16 -4.88 13.21 -7.44
CA THR A 16 -4.83 14.10 -8.61
C THR A 16 -5.53 15.43 -8.31
N ASN A 17 -5.45 16.39 -9.23
CA ASN A 17 -6.13 17.69 -9.12
C ASN A 17 -5.76 18.49 -7.86
N GLY A 18 -4.50 18.43 -7.43
CA GLY A 18 -4.01 19.11 -6.24
C GLY A 18 -4.31 18.40 -4.91
N ASN A 19 -5.04 17.28 -4.94
CA ASN A 19 -5.28 16.46 -3.75
C ASN A 19 -3.97 15.85 -3.21
N LYS A 20 -3.92 15.67 -1.89
CA LYS A 20 -2.80 15.06 -1.16
C LYS A 20 -3.32 13.91 -0.29
N GLU A 21 -2.49 12.87 -0.13
CA GLU A 21 -2.81 11.71 0.72
C GLU A 21 -1.76 11.56 1.82
N GLY A 22 -2.23 11.40 3.05
CA GLY A 22 -1.41 11.09 4.21
C GLY A 22 -1.86 9.80 4.88
N ASP A 23 -0.95 9.18 5.62
CA ASP A 23 -1.21 8.01 6.45
C ASP A 23 -0.75 8.28 7.89
N LEU A 24 -1.70 8.24 8.81
CA LEU A 24 -1.47 8.53 10.22
C LEU A 24 -0.62 7.45 10.91
N ILE A 25 -0.57 6.22 10.39
CA ILE A 25 0.27 5.18 11.00
C ILE A 25 1.76 5.50 10.86
N ASN A 26 2.16 6.04 9.71
CA ASN A 26 3.54 6.48 9.48
C ASN A 26 3.85 7.69 10.33
N LEU A 27 2.89 8.60 10.46
CA LEU A 27 3.01 9.79 11.29
C LEU A 27 3.14 9.45 12.78
N ALA A 28 2.32 8.53 13.31
CA ALA A 28 2.38 8.07 14.69
C ALA A 28 3.74 7.43 15.04
N ARG A 29 4.27 6.60 14.13
CA ARG A 29 5.60 5.99 14.27
C ARG A 29 6.72 7.02 14.27
N ALA A 30 6.66 8.00 13.35
CA ALA A 30 7.62 9.08 13.30
C ALA A 30 7.52 9.96 14.56
N ALA A 31 6.31 10.30 15.01
CA ALA A 31 6.08 11.11 16.19
C ALA A 31 6.75 10.51 17.43
N ASN A 32 6.54 9.22 17.71
CA ASN A 32 7.19 8.55 18.85
C ASN A 32 8.71 8.36 18.67
N LEU A 33 9.21 8.30 17.44
CA LEU A 33 10.64 8.20 17.19
C LEU A 33 11.36 9.54 17.43
N TYR A 34 10.85 10.62 16.84
CA TYR A 34 11.49 11.94 16.90
C TYR A 34 11.13 12.73 18.16
N TYR A 35 9.96 12.46 18.74
CA TYR A 35 9.45 13.04 19.99
C TYR A 35 8.92 11.92 20.91
N PRO A 36 9.81 11.20 21.61
CA PRO A 36 9.43 10.10 22.49
C PRO A 36 8.35 10.51 23.51
N GLY A 37 7.34 9.65 23.69
CA GLY A 37 6.22 9.92 24.60
C GLY A 37 5.09 10.78 24.00
N THR A 38 5.15 11.10 22.70
CA THR A 38 4.04 11.76 21.99
C THR A 38 2.75 10.96 22.15
N LEU A 39 2.79 9.67 21.79
CA LEU A 39 1.72 8.71 22.03
C LEU A 39 2.15 7.68 23.08
N LYS A 40 1.25 7.36 23.99
CA LYS A 40 1.35 6.19 24.87
C LYS A 40 0.97 4.94 24.08
N ASN A 41 1.87 3.98 24.00
CA ASN A 41 1.67 2.74 23.25
C ASN A 41 1.93 1.54 24.15
N ARG A 42 1.25 0.43 23.89
CA ARG A 42 1.59 -0.86 24.51
C ARG A 42 2.96 -1.31 24.01
N THR A 43 3.71 -1.99 24.87
CA THR A 43 4.94 -2.68 24.48
C THR A 43 4.65 -4.16 24.27
N ASN A 44 5.10 -4.72 23.15
CA ASN A 44 4.96 -6.15 22.88
C ASN A 44 6.01 -6.99 23.63
N LYS A 45 5.91 -8.32 23.54
CA LYS A 45 6.84 -9.26 24.21
C LYS A 45 8.32 -9.07 23.85
N LYS A 46 8.64 -8.37 22.76
CA LYS A 46 10.00 -8.08 22.29
C LYS A 46 10.50 -6.68 22.69
N GLY A 47 9.74 -5.94 23.50
CA GLY A 47 10.10 -4.59 23.93
C GLY A 47 9.77 -3.49 22.92
N ASN A 48 9.04 -3.77 21.84
CA ASN A 48 8.72 -2.75 20.84
C ASN A 48 7.32 -2.17 21.01
N LEU A 49 7.15 -0.89 20.64
CA LEU A 49 5.86 -0.22 20.66
C LEU A 49 4.88 -0.79 19.62
N GLU A 50 3.65 -1.05 20.05
CA GLU A 50 2.51 -1.48 19.24
C GLU A 50 1.66 -0.27 18.86
N TYR A 51 1.33 -0.15 17.57
CA TYR A 51 0.60 0.99 17.00
C TYR A 51 -0.80 0.59 16.51
N LYS A 52 -1.41 -0.43 17.10
CA LYS A 52 -2.82 -0.73 16.81
C LYS A 52 -3.70 0.32 17.45
N LEU A 53 -4.73 0.77 16.73
CA LEU A 53 -5.60 1.86 17.19
C LEU A 53 -6.39 1.46 18.43
N ASP A 54 -6.89 0.21 18.45
CA ASP A 54 -7.63 -0.44 19.56
C ASP A 54 -6.97 -0.30 20.95
N THR A 55 -5.64 -0.25 20.98
CA THR A 55 -4.83 -0.19 22.19
C THR A 55 -4.22 1.19 22.37
N THR A 56 -3.84 1.85 21.28
CA THR A 56 -3.22 3.17 21.33
C THR A 56 -4.22 4.24 21.74
N ALA A 57 -5.45 4.24 21.24
CA ALA A 57 -6.44 5.26 21.54
C ALA A 57 -6.80 5.29 23.05
N PRO A 58 -7.21 4.17 23.69
CA PRO A 58 -7.50 4.17 25.13
C PRO A 58 -6.32 4.58 26.01
N LEU A 59 -5.10 4.15 25.66
CA LEU A 59 -3.89 4.52 26.41
C LEU A 59 -3.59 6.03 26.37
N ASN A 60 -4.11 6.74 25.38
CA ASN A 60 -4.00 8.19 25.25
C ASN A 60 -5.26 8.93 25.73
N GLY A 61 -6.17 8.25 26.44
CA GLY A 61 -7.38 8.86 27.01
C GLY A 61 -8.48 9.12 25.98
N ILE A 62 -8.48 8.38 24.87
CA ILE A 62 -9.49 8.51 23.81
C ILE A 62 -10.47 7.35 23.95
N GLU A 63 -11.76 7.66 24.10
CA GLU A 63 -12.82 6.66 24.01
C GLU A 63 -12.86 6.08 22.59
N HIS A 64 -12.87 4.74 22.50
CA HIS A 64 -12.76 4.07 21.20
C HIS A 64 -13.77 2.94 21.09
N ALA A 65 -14.82 3.18 20.30
CA ALA A 65 -15.72 2.14 19.80
C ALA A 65 -15.02 1.35 18.68
N ALA A 66 -14.04 0.53 19.06
CA ALA A 66 -13.20 -0.24 18.15
C ALA A 66 -14.03 -1.13 17.22
N HIS A 67 -13.54 -1.31 15.99
CA HIS A 67 -14.17 -2.13 14.94
C HIS A 67 -15.50 -1.58 14.42
N THR A 68 -15.78 -0.30 14.67
CA THR A 68 -16.83 0.46 13.96
C THR A 68 -16.17 1.51 13.07
N ALA A 69 -16.70 1.70 11.85
CA ALA A 69 -16.10 2.64 10.90
C ALA A 69 -16.00 4.08 11.48
N ILE A 70 -17.07 4.56 12.10
CA ILE A 70 -17.10 5.90 12.72
C ILE A 70 -16.19 5.96 13.95
N GLY A 71 -16.20 4.94 14.81
CA GLY A 71 -15.35 4.89 16.00
C GLY A 71 -13.86 4.93 15.65
N ASP A 72 -13.44 4.19 14.62
CA ASP A 72 -12.07 4.20 14.13
C ASP A 72 -11.68 5.55 13.51
N CYS A 73 -12.59 6.20 12.76
CA CYS A 73 -12.36 7.55 12.23
C CYS A 73 -12.18 8.60 13.34
N LEU A 74 -13.05 8.58 14.35
CA LEU A 74 -12.97 9.52 15.47
C LEU A 74 -11.70 9.31 16.30
N ALA A 75 -11.35 8.06 16.62
CA ALA A 75 -10.11 7.75 17.34
C ALA A 75 -8.87 8.19 16.54
N THR A 76 -8.87 7.98 15.22
CA THR A 76 -7.80 8.44 14.32
C THR A 76 -7.66 9.96 14.35
N LEU A 77 -8.77 10.71 14.33
CA LEU A 77 -8.76 12.17 14.43
C LEU A 77 -8.16 12.65 15.77
N GLU A 78 -8.55 12.05 16.89
CA GLU A 78 -8.02 12.43 18.20
C GLU A 78 -6.52 12.12 18.33
N ILE A 79 -6.06 10.99 17.80
CA ILE A 79 -4.62 10.69 17.71
C ILE A 79 -3.89 11.75 16.87
N ALA A 80 -4.47 12.18 15.74
CA ALA A 80 -3.89 13.23 14.90
C ALA A 80 -3.74 14.55 15.66
N LYS A 81 -4.75 14.95 16.46
CA LYS A 81 -4.68 16.14 17.32
C LYS A 81 -3.55 16.05 18.35
N ILE A 82 -3.35 14.88 18.97
CA ILE A 82 -2.25 14.68 19.93
C ILE A 82 -0.90 14.85 19.22
N ILE A 83 -0.71 14.24 18.06
CA ILE A 83 0.55 14.35 17.29
C ILE A 83 0.79 15.81 16.89
N LYS A 84 -0.21 16.49 16.33
CA LYS A 84 -0.10 17.90 15.94
C LYS A 84 0.34 18.78 17.11
N LYS A 85 -0.16 18.52 18.32
CA LYS A 85 0.17 19.29 19.53
C LYS A 85 1.55 18.98 20.09
N LYS A 86 1.95 17.70 20.14
CA LYS A 86 3.16 17.27 20.86
C LYS A 86 4.40 17.08 19.97
N ALA A 87 4.20 16.87 18.67
CA ALA A 87 5.25 16.64 17.68
C ALA A 87 5.00 17.49 16.42
N SER A 88 4.79 18.80 16.61
CA SER A 88 4.43 19.74 15.53
C SER A 88 5.42 19.70 14.36
N SER A 89 6.72 19.61 14.62
CA SER A 89 7.72 19.51 13.55
C SER A 89 7.55 18.25 12.68
N VAL A 90 7.11 17.13 13.27
CA VAL A 90 6.81 15.90 12.52
C VAL A 90 5.51 16.06 11.73
N TRP A 91 4.52 16.71 12.33
CA TRP A 91 3.26 17.06 11.66
C TRP A 91 3.53 17.93 10.42
N ASP A 92 4.30 19.01 10.57
CA ASP A 92 4.61 19.93 9.48
C ASP A 92 5.43 19.23 8.38
N ALA A 93 6.43 18.43 8.75
CA ALA A 93 7.19 17.63 7.80
C ALA A 93 6.32 16.64 7.01
N SER A 94 5.29 16.05 7.64
CA SER A 94 4.38 15.13 6.98
C SER A 94 3.54 15.80 5.89
N LEU A 95 3.13 17.05 6.10
CA LEU A 95 2.35 17.79 5.12
C LEU A 95 3.16 18.09 3.85
N LEU A 96 4.48 18.26 3.98
CA LEU A 96 5.40 18.48 2.86
C LEU A 96 5.59 17.23 1.98
N THR A 97 5.29 16.03 2.50
CA THR A 97 5.48 14.76 1.79
C THR A 97 4.18 14.03 1.48
N ALA A 98 3.03 14.67 1.70
CA ALA A 98 1.69 14.13 1.38
C ALA A 98 1.39 14.10 -0.13
N ASN A 99 2.19 14.79 -0.95
CA ASN A 99 2.17 14.65 -2.41
C ASN A 99 3.43 13.93 -2.88
N LYS A 100 3.28 12.98 -3.81
CA LYS A 100 4.39 12.16 -4.31
C LYS A 100 5.48 13.00 -4.99
N ASP A 101 5.11 14.00 -5.78
CA ASP A 101 6.05 14.79 -6.58
C ASP A 101 6.79 15.79 -5.68
N GLU A 102 6.10 16.40 -4.71
CA GLU A 102 6.72 17.21 -3.66
C GLU A 102 7.69 16.38 -2.80
N SER A 103 7.26 15.18 -2.36
CA SER A 103 8.11 14.25 -1.61
C SER A 103 9.37 13.88 -2.39
N LEU A 104 9.24 13.57 -3.69
CA LEU A 104 10.38 13.26 -4.55
C LEU A 104 11.36 14.45 -4.67
N LYS A 105 10.84 15.67 -4.84
CA LYS A 105 11.66 16.89 -4.90
C LYS A 105 12.47 17.07 -3.63
N ILE A 106 11.84 16.93 -2.45
CA ILE A 106 12.52 17.04 -1.15
C ILE A 106 13.64 16.00 -1.06
N ILE A 107 13.33 14.72 -1.32
CA ILE A 107 14.31 13.62 -1.24
C ILE A 107 15.52 13.86 -2.17
N LYS A 108 15.30 14.41 -3.37
CA LYS A 108 16.38 14.68 -4.33
C LYS A 108 17.21 15.91 -3.93
N ASN A 109 16.57 16.97 -3.45
CA ASN A 109 17.21 18.26 -3.21
C ASN A 109 17.95 18.31 -1.88
N GLU A 110 17.40 17.67 -0.84
CA GLU A 110 18.06 17.61 0.46
C GLU A 110 19.38 16.84 0.38
N LYS A 111 20.46 17.45 0.90
CA LYS A 111 21.80 16.86 0.85
C LYS A 111 21.85 15.56 1.66
N LEU A 112 21.29 15.60 2.86
CA LEU A 112 21.02 14.46 3.70
C LEU A 112 19.76 14.76 4.51
N PHE A 113 19.05 13.73 4.93
CA PHE A 113 17.81 13.87 5.68
C PHE A 113 17.57 12.66 6.58
N CYS A 114 16.75 12.85 7.59
CA CYS A 114 16.32 11.79 8.49
C CYS A 114 14.99 11.20 8.00
N THR A 115 14.84 9.88 8.10
CA THR A 115 13.56 9.19 7.92
C THR A 115 13.47 8.02 8.87
N ASN A 116 12.36 7.30 8.83
CA ASN A 116 12.22 6.04 9.52
C ASN A 116 11.56 4.97 8.65
N GLU A 117 11.92 3.72 8.92
CA GLU A 117 11.23 2.56 8.37
C GLU A 117 10.63 1.73 9.51
N PHE A 118 9.63 0.89 9.17
CA PHE A 118 9.03 -0.03 10.12
C PHE A 118 9.19 -1.47 9.64
N TYR A 119 9.95 -2.26 10.39
CA TYR A 119 10.15 -3.68 10.10
C TYR A 119 10.42 -4.46 11.39
N TYR A 120 10.04 -5.74 11.41
CA TYR A 120 10.13 -6.62 12.59
C TYR A 120 9.52 -6.01 13.88
N GLY A 121 8.48 -5.20 13.71
CA GLY A 121 7.80 -4.51 14.80
C GLY A 121 8.58 -3.34 15.41
N LYS A 122 9.68 -2.89 14.80
CA LYS A 122 10.51 -1.77 15.25
C LYS A 122 10.42 -0.60 14.29
N VAL A 123 10.40 0.61 14.84
CA VAL A 123 10.64 1.86 14.08
C VAL A 123 12.14 2.09 14.08
N VAL A 124 12.76 2.11 12.90
CA VAL A 124 14.22 2.23 12.75
C VAL A 124 14.57 3.53 12.02
N PRO A 125 15.41 4.40 12.62
CA PRO A 125 15.83 5.64 11.99
C PRO A 125 16.89 5.42 10.90
N PHE A 126 16.82 6.23 9.86
CA PHE A 126 17.84 6.33 8.82
C PHE A 126 18.23 7.78 8.58
N VAL A 127 19.53 8.03 8.52
CA VAL A 127 20.10 9.29 8.00
C VAL A 127 20.71 8.96 6.65
N GLN A 128 20.16 9.56 5.59
CA GLN A 128 20.43 9.10 4.24
C GLN A 128 20.55 10.23 3.24
N THR A 129 21.17 9.94 2.10
CA THR A 129 21.28 10.85 0.94
C THR A 129 20.74 10.16 -0.32
N PHE A 130 20.23 10.93 -1.27
CA PHE A 130 19.83 10.45 -2.59
C PHE A 130 21.02 9.88 -3.39
N VAL A 131 20.76 8.78 -4.13
CA VAL A 131 21.69 8.14 -5.08
C VAL A 131 21.14 8.28 -6.49
N CYS A 132 19.99 7.65 -6.76
CA CYS A 132 19.34 7.63 -8.06
C CYS A 132 17.84 7.34 -7.91
N GLN A 133 17.06 7.48 -8.98
CA GLN A 133 15.72 6.90 -9.03
C GLN A 133 15.84 5.50 -9.63
N HIS A 134 15.12 4.53 -9.08
CA HIS A 134 15.08 3.18 -9.64
C HIS A 134 14.66 3.25 -11.13
N PRO A 135 15.40 2.67 -12.08
CA PRO A 135 15.16 2.89 -13.51
C PRO A 135 13.80 2.38 -13.99
N VAL A 136 13.33 1.25 -13.44
CA VAL A 136 12.00 0.69 -13.74
C VAL A 136 10.91 1.24 -12.82
N TYR A 137 11.06 1.11 -11.50
CA TYR A 137 9.98 1.45 -10.54
C TYR A 137 9.90 2.93 -10.14
N GLN A 138 10.87 3.76 -10.58
CA GLN A 138 10.94 5.21 -10.35
C GLN A 138 11.04 5.66 -8.88
N TRP A 139 11.09 4.74 -7.92
CA TRP A 139 11.28 5.05 -6.50
C TRP A 139 12.72 5.49 -6.20
N PRO A 140 12.92 6.57 -5.42
CA PRO A 140 14.21 6.99 -4.93
C PRO A 140 14.97 5.89 -4.21
N LYS A 141 16.23 5.77 -4.59
CA LYS A 141 17.24 4.98 -3.91
C LYS A 141 18.17 5.92 -3.18
N THR A 142 18.43 5.58 -1.93
CA THR A 142 19.12 6.42 -0.97
C THR A 142 20.19 5.61 -0.25
N PHE A 143 21.29 6.24 0.12
CA PHE A 143 22.41 5.59 0.80
C PHE A 143 22.35 5.89 2.29
N ASP A 144 22.41 4.85 3.13
CA ASP A 144 22.50 4.96 4.58
C ASP A 144 23.89 5.46 5.01
N LEU A 145 23.95 6.69 5.53
CA LEU A 145 25.19 7.40 5.83
C LEU A 145 25.91 6.89 7.08
N LYS A 146 25.34 5.94 7.84
CA LYS A 146 26.10 5.25 8.88
C LYS A 146 27.23 4.39 8.31
N GLN A 147 27.09 3.97 7.06
CA GLN A 147 28.09 3.21 6.33
C GLN A 147 29.10 4.14 5.65
N ASP A 148 30.36 3.73 5.58
CA ASP A 148 31.37 4.50 4.85
C ASP A 148 31.18 4.34 3.33
N PRO A 149 30.85 5.42 2.59
CA PRO A 149 30.65 5.34 1.14
C PRO A 149 31.89 4.91 0.38
N ASN A 150 33.10 5.21 0.87
CA ASN A 150 34.36 4.91 0.16
C ASN A 150 34.55 3.42 -0.10
N ILE A 151 33.95 2.57 0.74
CA ILE A 151 33.94 1.11 0.56
C ILE A 151 33.26 0.74 -0.78
N TYR A 152 32.22 1.46 -1.19
CA TYR A 152 31.35 1.09 -2.30
C TYR A 152 31.67 1.80 -3.61
N MET A 153 32.14 3.06 -3.54
CA MET A 153 32.27 3.95 -4.70
C MET A 153 33.08 3.36 -5.87
N ASN A 154 34.14 2.61 -5.55
CA ASN A 154 35.08 2.08 -6.53
C ASN A 154 34.92 0.57 -6.76
N MET A 155 33.93 -0.08 -6.16
CA MET A 155 33.71 -1.52 -6.36
C MET A 155 33.38 -1.83 -7.83
N PRO A 156 33.90 -2.96 -8.37
CA PRO A 156 33.38 -3.54 -9.61
C PRO A 156 31.89 -3.87 -9.48
N ILE A 157 31.16 -3.85 -10.60
CA ILE A 157 29.69 -3.96 -10.60
C ILE A 157 29.20 -5.26 -9.92
N GLU A 158 29.83 -6.40 -10.19
CA GLU A 158 29.46 -7.69 -9.58
C GLU A 158 29.67 -7.72 -8.07
N ALA A 159 30.80 -7.18 -7.60
CA ALA A 159 31.09 -7.07 -6.17
C ALA A 159 30.10 -6.11 -5.48
N LEU A 160 29.75 -5.00 -6.15
CA LEU A 160 28.77 -4.05 -5.67
C LEU A 160 27.37 -4.69 -5.59
N LYS A 161 26.91 -5.38 -6.64
CA LYS A 161 25.62 -6.12 -6.66
C LYS A 161 25.53 -7.09 -5.48
N GLY A 162 26.59 -7.87 -5.25
CA GLY A 162 26.67 -8.78 -4.11
C GLY A 162 26.63 -8.08 -2.74
N LYS A 163 27.27 -6.92 -2.60
CA LYS A 163 27.28 -6.14 -1.35
C LYS A 163 25.95 -5.44 -1.08
N LEU A 164 25.30 -4.87 -2.09
CA LEU A 164 24.02 -4.17 -1.93
C LEU A 164 22.87 -5.09 -1.49
N LYS A 165 22.94 -6.39 -1.85
CA LYS A 165 21.95 -7.40 -1.43
C LYS A 165 22.09 -7.82 0.04
N LYS A 166 23.29 -7.70 0.64
CA LYS A 166 23.58 -8.23 1.98
C LYS A 166 23.14 -7.28 3.11
N PRO A 167 22.73 -7.81 4.27
CA PRO A 167 22.53 -6.99 5.47
C PRO A 167 23.89 -6.54 6.07
N PRO A 168 23.96 -5.34 6.65
CA PRO A 168 22.93 -4.30 6.65
C PRO A 168 22.74 -3.69 5.25
N LYS A 169 21.48 -3.52 4.82
CA LYS A 169 21.16 -2.97 3.50
C LYS A 169 21.49 -1.47 3.46
N VAL A 170 22.58 -1.13 2.77
CA VAL A 170 23.10 0.24 2.65
C VAL A 170 22.33 1.08 1.64
N LEU A 171 21.79 0.45 0.60
CA LEU A 171 20.90 1.09 -0.37
C LEU A 171 19.44 0.91 0.10
N ARG A 172 18.84 2.02 0.53
CA ARG A 172 17.45 2.09 0.98
C ARG A 172 16.55 2.52 -0.17
N THR A 173 15.24 2.25 -0.02
CA THR A 173 14.22 2.71 -0.96
C THR A 173 13.27 3.64 -0.23
N CYS A 174 13.32 4.94 -0.54
CA CYS A 174 12.39 5.91 0.01
C CYS A 174 11.17 6.02 -0.92
N ARG A 175 10.07 5.34 -0.57
CA ARG A 175 8.85 5.33 -1.39
C ARG A 175 8.09 6.66 -1.27
N HIS A 176 8.48 7.64 -2.07
CA HIS A 176 7.87 8.98 -2.14
C HIS A 176 6.34 8.98 -2.34
N ASN A 177 5.77 7.92 -2.92
CA ASN A 177 4.33 7.75 -3.12
C ASN A 177 3.61 7.03 -1.96
N LYS A 178 4.28 6.81 -0.83
CA LYS A 178 3.75 6.13 0.36
C LYS A 178 3.87 6.98 1.63
N HIS A 179 3.84 8.30 1.46
CA HIS A 179 3.91 9.29 2.55
C HIS A 179 5.08 9.03 3.52
N PRO A 180 6.35 9.06 3.02
CA PRO A 180 7.51 8.96 3.90
C PRO A 180 7.65 10.25 4.71
N ILE A 181 7.95 10.14 5.99
CA ILE A 181 8.22 11.32 6.83
C ILE A 181 9.70 11.69 6.67
N VAL A 182 9.97 12.82 6.04
CA VAL A 182 11.32 13.34 5.80
C VAL A 182 11.60 14.47 6.79
N MET A 183 12.49 14.20 7.74
CA MET A 183 12.84 15.10 8.83
C MET A 183 14.20 15.77 8.60
N ASN A 184 14.38 16.94 9.21
CA ASN A 184 15.62 17.71 9.15
C ASN A 184 16.81 16.94 9.76
N PRO A 185 18.04 17.09 9.24
CA PRO A 185 19.26 16.55 9.86
C PRO A 185 19.52 16.97 11.32
N SER A 186 18.86 18.01 11.83
CA SER A 186 18.97 18.42 13.24
C SER A 186 18.59 17.33 14.24
N TYR A 187 17.87 16.28 13.82
CA TYR A 187 17.50 15.15 14.67
C TYR A 187 18.54 14.02 14.70
N ILE A 188 19.67 14.16 14.00
CA ILE A 188 20.72 13.14 13.95
C ILE A 188 21.21 12.75 15.34
N ASP A 189 21.35 13.72 16.25
CA ASP A 189 21.86 13.49 17.61
C ASP A 189 20.90 12.68 18.49
N ASN A 190 19.67 12.45 18.04
CA ASN A 190 18.72 11.55 18.70
C ASN A 190 19.02 10.07 18.40
N PHE A 191 19.94 9.78 17.48
CA PHE A 191 20.24 8.43 17.02
C PHE A 191 21.72 8.09 17.24
N GLU A 192 22.02 7.27 18.25
CA GLU A 192 23.39 7.04 18.75
C GLU A 192 24.41 6.65 17.66
N GLU A 193 24.06 5.73 16.75
CA GLU A 193 24.94 5.32 15.64
C GLU A 193 25.36 6.50 14.75
N TYR A 194 24.46 7.46 14.52
CA TYR A 194 24.72 8.62 13.68
C TYR A 194 25.34 9.77 14.47
N LYS A 195 24.93 9.96 15.72
CA LYS A 195 25.52 10.91 16.67
C LYS A 195 27.02 10.67 16.84
N MET A 196 27.43 9.41 17.01
CA MET A 196 28.85 9.04 17.13
C MET A 196 29.68 9.41 15.89
N ILE A 197 29.07 9.39 14.69
CA ILE A 197 29.72 9.80 13.44
C ILE A 197 29.76 11.33 13.32
N GLY A 198 28.70 12.00 13.77
CA GLY A 198 28.56 13.45 13.77
C GLY A 198 28.13 14.03 12.41
N ILE A 199 27.36 15.12 12.46
CA ILE A 199 26.80 15.79 11.28
C ILE A 199 27.86 16.17 10.23
N THR A 200 29.04 16.61 10.66
CA THR A 200 30.12 17.01 9.74
C THR A 200 30.57 15.84 8.87
N LYS A 201 30.85 14.67 9.48
CA LYS A 201 31.29 13.48 8.73
C LYS A 201 30.15 12.89 7.90
N LEU A 202 28.92 12.90 8.40
CA LEU A 202 27.74 12.46 7.63
C LEU A 202 27.53 13.34 6.39
N THR A 203 27.75 14.65 6.51
CA THR A 203 27.66 15.61 5.39
C THR A 203 28.77 15.37 4.37
N GLU A 204 30.00 15.10 4.80
CA GLU A 204 31.11 14.69 3.93
C GLU A 204 30.75 13.41 3.16
N ARG A 205 30.26 12.38 3.86
CA ARG A 205 29.81 11.12 3.24
C ARG A 205 28.68 11.36 2.23
N ALA A 206 27.74 12.25 2.52
CA ALA A 206 26.67 12.61 1.60
C ALA A 206 27.22 13.25 0.32
N ASN A 207 28.20 14.14 0.43
CA ASN A 207 28.85 14.75 -0.74
C ASN A 207 29.54 13.69 -1.62
N ILE A 208 30.27 12.74 -1.02
CA ILE A 208 30.93 11.65 -1.75
C ILE A 208 29.91 10.87 -2.59
N VAL A 209 28.77 10.49 -1.99
CA VAL A 209 27.71 9.74 -2.68
C VAL A 209 27.09 10.59 -3.81
N ARG A 210 26.70 11.83 -3.53
CA ARG A 210 25.98 12.69 -4.47
C ARG A 210 26.82 13.15 -5.65
N GLN A 211 28.12 13.34 -5.46
CA GLN A 211 29.02 13.79 -6.52
C GLN A 211 29.49 12.63 -7.41
N ASN A 212 29.38 11.39 -6.94
CA ASN A 212 29.81 10.22 -7.70
C ASN A 212 28.73 9.71 -8.66
N LYS A 213 28.63 10.34 -9.84
CA LYS A 213 27.71 9.93 -10.91
C LYS A 213 27.93 8.49 -11.38
N LYS A 214 29.20 8.04 -11.47
CA LYS A 214 29.55 6.67 -11.86
C LYS A 214 28.99 5.63 -10.90
N PHE A 215 28.96 5.93 -9.60
CA PHE A 215 28.32 5.06 -8.60
C PHE A 215 26.82 4.97 -8.82
N ALA A 216 26.14 6.11 -9.04
CA ALA A 216 24.70 6.13 -9.33
C ALA A 216 24.35 5.33 -10.59
N GLU A 217 25.12 5.49 -11.68
CA GLU A 217 24.96 4.73 -12.93
C GLU A 217 25.12 3.22 -12.72
N LYS A 218 26.15 2.79 -11.96
CA LYS A 218 26.32 1.37 -11.60
C LYS A 218 25.12 0.84 -10.81
N VAL A 219 24.62 1.61 -9.85
CA VAL A 219 23.44 1.23 -9.07
C VAL A 219 22.20 1.13 -9.95
N GLU A 220 22.00 2.06 -10.89
CA GLU A 220 20.90 1.99 -11.85
C GLU A 220 20.97 0.74 -12.73
N LEU A 221 22.14 0.38 -13.26
CA LEU A 221 22.33 -0.86 -14.01
C LEU A 221 21.95 -2.09 -13.17
N ILE A 222 22.51 -2.21 -11.96
CA ILE A 222 22.20 -3.33 -11.05
C ILE A 222 20.68 -3.44 -10.80
N LEU A 223 20.01 -2.31 -10.57
CA LEU A 223 18.57 -2.29 -10.28
C LEU A 223 17.71 -2.59 -11.51
N ARG A 224 18.21 -2.28 -12.72
CA ARG A 224 17.54 -2.65 -13.98
C ARG A 224 17.59 -4.15 -14.16
N ASP A 225 18.78 -4.73 -14.06
CA ASP A 225 18.99 -6.18 -14.18
C ASP A 225 18.12 -6.92 -13.16
N GLU A 226 18.09 -6.48 -11.90
CA GLU A 226 17.23 -7.10 -10.86
C GLU A 226 15.73 -7.00 -11.18
N ALA A 227 15.29 -5.93 -11.85
CA ALA A 227 13.89 -5.77 -12.22
C ALA A 227 13.52 -6.62 -13.45
N GLU A 228 14.45 -6.80 -14.38
CA GLU A 228 14.32 -7.69 -15.55
C GLU A 228 14.30 -9.16 -15.10
N GLU A 229 15.27 -9.59 -14.30
CA GLU A 229 15.30 -10.94 -13.66
C GLU A 229 13.97 -11.25 -12.93
N LYS A 230 13.42 -10.26 -12.23
CA LYS A 230 12.14 -10.39 -11.52
C LYS A 230 10.93 -10.43 -12.46
N ALA A 231 11.01 -9.77 -13.62
CA ALA A 231 9.95 -9.80 -14.61
C ALA A 231 9.92 -11.16 -15.33
N GLU A 232 11.08 -11.74 -15.64
CA GLU A 232 11.23 -13.05 -16.27
C GLU A 232 10.76 -14.20 -15.36
N THR A 233 10.98 -14.07 -14.05
CA THR A 233 10.57 -15.08 -13.05
C THR A 233 9.14 -14.88 -12.53
N LYS A 234 8.38 -13.93 -13.10
CA LYS A 234 7.01 -13.67 -12.67
C LYS A 234 6.10 -14.82 -13.13
N SER A 235 5.11 -15.18 -12.29
CA SER A 235 4.09 -16.18 -12.65
C SER A 235 3.49 -15.88 -14.01
N GLN A 236 3.33 -16.95 -14.82
CA GLN A 236 2.68 -16.93 -16.12
C GLN A 236 1.15 -17.06 -16.02
N GLU A 237 0.60 -17.18 -14.82
CA GLU A 237 -0.84 -17.17 -14.61
C GLU A 237 -1.47 -15.88 -15.12
N ASP A 238 -2.57 -16.03 -15.85
CA ASP A 238 -3.37 -14.90 -16.29
C ASP A 238 -3.92 -14.13 -15.09
N LEU A 239 -3.72 -12.82 -15.11
CA LEU A 239 -4.27 -11.92 -14.11
C LEU A 239 -5.72 -11.63 -14.46
N TYR A 240 -6.59 -11.70 -13.46
CA TYR A 240 -7.98 -11.25 -13.62
C TYR A 240 -8.02 -9.76 -13.88
N GLU A 241 -9.07 -9.30 -14.56
CA GLU A 241 -9.29 -7.90 -14.88
C GLU A 241 -9.16 -7.04 -13.62
N GLU A 242 -9.75 -7.48 -12.51
CA GLU A 242 -9.72 -6.80 -11.21
C GLU A 242 -8.30 -6.63 -10.62
N GLU A 243 -7.34 -7.47 -11.00
CA GLU A 243 -5.95 -7.43 -10.52
C GLU A 243 -5.05 -6.50 -11.33
N THR A 244 -5.58 -5.90 -12.40
CA THR A 244 -4.78 -5.17 -13.39
C THR A 244 -4.85 -3.65 -13.28
N VAL A 245 -5.28 -3.09 -12.15
CA VAL A 245 -5.40 -1.63 -11.94
C VAL A 245 -4.12 -0.82 -12.27
N TYR A 246 -2.94 -1.44 -12.19
CA TYR A 246 -1.66 -0.81 -12.51
C TYR A 246 -1.18 -1.04 -13.95
N LYS A 247 -1.91 -1.82 -14.76
CA LYS A 247 -1.81 -1.80 -16.22
C LYS A 247 -2.71 -0.64 -16.69
N PHE A 248 -2.14 0.53 -16.92
CA PHE A 248 -2.96 1.73 -17.16
C PHE A 248 -3.71 1.65 -18.51
N PRO A 249 -5.02 1.98 -18.54
CA PRO A 249 -5.78 2.09 -19.78
C PRO A 249 -5.32 3.31 -20.59
N PRO A 250 -5.69 3.41 -21.89
CA PRO A 250 -5.44 4.59 -22.70
C PRO A 250 -5.95 5.89 -22.04
N ALA A 251 -5.26 7.00 -22.30
CA ALA A 251 -5.63 8.29 -21.72
C ALA A 251 -7.02 8.77 -22.19
N GLU A 252 -7.42 8.43 -23.43
CA GLU A 252 -8.75 8.75 -23.97
C GLU A 252 -9.88 8.06 -23.19
N ASP A 253 -9.71 6.78 -22.85
CA ASP A 253 -10.70 6.00 -22.10
C ASP A 253 -11.00 6.64 -20.73
N ASN A 254 -9.96 7.10 -20.02
CA ASN A 254 -10.14 7.77 -18.73
C ASN A 254 -10.97 9.06 -18.84
N LYS A 255 -10.93 9.77 -19.97
CA LYS A 255 -11.68 11.02 -20.18
C LYS A 255 -13.18 10.79 -20.33
N ILE A 256 -13.58 9.60 -20.81
CA ILE A 256 -14.97 9.27 -21.10
C ILE A 256 -15.64 8.43 -20.01
N LEU A 257 -14.93 8.12 -18.90
CA LEU A 257 -15.51 7.45 -17.73
C LEU A 257 -16.73 8.18 -17.16
N PRO A 258 -16.72 9.53 -16.95
CA PRO A 258 -17.89 10.23 -16.40
C PRO A 258 -19.14 10.09 -17.27
N GLY A 259 -18.97 10.09 -18.60
CA GLY A 259 -20.10 9.95 -19.52
C GLY A 259 -20.80 8.58 -19.45
N PHE A 260 -20.14 7.53 -18.94
CA PHE A 260 -20.81 6.26 -18.64
C PHE A 260 -21.78 6.41 -17.46
N HIS A 261 -21.39 7.17 -16.44
CA HIS A 261 -22.21 7.41 -15.25
C HIS A 261 -23.35 8.40 -15.49
N GLU A 262 -23.13 9.39 -16.37
CA GLU A 262 -24.15 10.36 -16.80
C GLU A 262 -25.18 9.75 -17.77
N ALA A 263 -24.82 8.69 -18.50
CA ALA A 263 -25.72 8.04 -19.43
C ALA A 263 -26.90 7.35 -18.70
N ALA A 264 -28.09 7.49 -19.29
CA ALA A 264 -29.25 6.70 -18.88
C ALA A 264 -28.96 5.19 -19.02
N TRP A 265 -29.58 4.38 -18.15
CA TRP A 265 -29.32 2.93 -18.07
C TRP A 265 -29.43 2.21 -19.41
N ASP A 266 -30.44 2.51 -20.21
CA ASP A 266 -30.67 1.93 -21.54
C ASP A 266 -29.61 2.31 -22.59
N LYS A 267 -28.78 3.32 -22.29
CA LYS A 267 -27.66 3.76 -23.13
C LYS A 267 -26.30 3.27 -22.66
N LYS A 268 -26.20 2.70 -21.45
CA LYS A 268 -24.92 2.29 -20.86
C LYS A 268 -24.25 1.13 -21.61
N LEU A 269 -25.01 0.12 -22.04
CA LEU A 269 -24.45 -1.00 -22.81
C LEU A 269 -23.85 -0.54 -24.16
N PRO A 270 -24.56 0.22 -25.02
CA PRO A 270 -23.95 0.82 -26.21
C PRO A 270 -22.77 1.74 -25.91
N TYR A 271 -22.79 2.44 -24.76
CA TYR A 271 -21.71 3.34 -24.37
C TYR A 271 -20.38 2.60 -24.19
N LEU A 272 -20.40 1.33 -23.75
CA LEU A 272 -19.19 0.53 -23.52
C LEU A 272 -18.33 0.38 -24.78
N GLN A 273 -18.93 0.43 -25.97
CA GLN A 273 -18.23 0.34 -27.25
C GLN A 273 -17.27 1.51 -27.51
N LYS A 274 -17.39 2.61 -26.74
CA LYS A 274 -16.47 3.75 -26.81
C LYS A 274 -15.14 3.49 -26.11
N PHE A 275 -15.09 2.55 -25.15
CA PHE A 275 -13.85 2.19 -24.46
C PHE A 275 -12.99 1.30 -25.35
N LYS A 276 -11.71 1.64 -25.49
CA LYS A 276 -10.71 0.79 -26.16
C LYS A 276 -10.23 -0.32 -25.24
N ASP A 277 -10.20 -0.07 -23.93
CA ASP A 277 -9.80 -1.03 -22.93
C ASP A 277 -10.92 -2.05 -22.67
N LYS A 278 -10.66 -3.30 -23.07
CA LYS A 278 -11.61 -4.41 -22.89
C LYS A 278 -12.01 -4.61 -21.42
N ARG A 279 -11.17 -4.23 -20.46
CA ARG A 279 -11.49 -4.35 -19.03
C ARG A 279 -12.59 -3.39 -18.62
N PHE A 280 -12.65 -2.19 -19.21
CA PHE A 280 -13.74 -1.26 -18.98
C PHE A 280 -15.05 -1.74 -19.58
N GLN A 281 -15.00 -2.39 -20.74
CA GLN A 281 -16.17 -3.07 -21.30
C GLN A 281 -16.65 -4.19 -20.36
N TYR A 282 -15.74 -5.06 -19.89
CA TYR A 282 -16.05 -6.12 -18.93
C TYR A 282 -16.66 -5.58 -17.62
N PHE A 283 -16.03 -4.58 -16.99
CA PHE A 283 -16.58 -3.99 -15.75
C PHE A 283 -17.92 -3.30 -15.97
N GLY A 284 -18.12 -2.63 -17.10
CA GLY A 284 -19.41 -2.05 -17.46
C GLY A 284 -20.52 -3.08 -17.60
N LYS A 285 -20.25 -4.20 -18.27
CA LYS A 285 -21.19 -5.35 -18.35
C LYS A 285 -21.46 -5.93 -16.96
N LYS A 286 -20.43 -6.04 -16.11
CA LYS A 286 -20.57 -6.51 -14.71
C LYS A 286 -21.47 -5.60 -13.86
N ILE A 287 -21.35 -4.28 -14.00
CA ILE A 287 -22.23 -3.31 -13.33
C ILE A 287 -23.68 -3.50 -13.82
N LEU A 288 -23.88 -3.63 -15.13
CA LEU A 288 -25.22 -3.89 -15.71
C LEU A 288 -25.80 -5.21 -15.21
N TYR A 289 -25.00 -6.28 -15.16
CA TYR A 289 -25.41 -7.57 -14.60
C TYR A 289 -25.88 -7.46 -13.15
N GLN A 290 -25.20 -6.65 -12.33
CA GLN A 290 -25.54 -6.48 -10.91
C GLN A 290 -26.78 -5.59 -10.67
N GLU A 291 -26.96 -4.54 -11.48
CA GLU A 291 -27.94 -3.48 -11.19
C GLU A 291 -29.18 -3.53 -12.12
N LYS A 292 -29.00 -3.94 -13.37
CA LYS A 292 -30.02 -3.97 -14.45
C LYS A 292 -29.77 -5.12 -15.44
N PRO A 293 -29.82 -6.39 -15.00
CA PRO A 293 -29.51 -7.54 -15.86
C PRO A 293 -30.40 -7.62 -17.10
N ASP A 294 -31.65 -7.16 -17.02
CA ASP A 294 -32.61 -7.12 -18.14
C ASP A 294 -32.17 -6.25 -19.33
N LEU A 295 -31.17 -5.37 -19.14
CA LEU A 295 -30.61 -4.52 -20.18
C LEU A 295 -29.43 -5.17 -20.92
N LEU A 296 -28.96 -6.33 -20.47
CA LEU A 296 -27.95 -7.11 -21.18
C LEU A 296 -28.62 -7.96 -22.27
N SER A 297 -27.89 -8.19 -23.36
CA SER A 297 -28.25 -9.29 -24.27
C SER A 297 -28.07 -10.62 -23.53
N LYS A 298 -28.73 -11.67 -24.02
CA LYS A 298 -28.56 -13.00 -23.43
C LYS A 298 -27.08 -13.43 -23.45
N GLU A 299 -26.39 -13.17 -24.56
CA GLU A 299 -24.97 -13.50 -24.70
C GLU A 299 -24.09 -12.76 -23.69
N ASP A 300 -24.33 -11.45 -23.49
CA ASP A 300 -23.56 -10.65 -22.53
C ASP A 300 -23.88 -11.05 -21.07
N TYR A 301 -25.13 -11.41 -20.79
CA TYR A 301 -25.53 -11.92 -19.48
C TYR A 301 -24.83 -13.26 -19.19
N ASP A 302 -24.94 -14.22 -20.12
CA ASP A 302 -24.36 -15.56 -19.98
C ASP A 302 -22.83 -15.48 -19.84
N GLU A 303 -22.15 -14.61 -20.61
CA GLU A 303 -20.70 -14.38 -20.49
C GLU A 303 -20.28 -13.98 -19.06
N ILE A 304 -20.97 -12.99 -18.48
CA ILE A 304 -20.65 -12.50 -17.14
C ILE A 304 -21.07 -13.51 -16.07
N HIS A 305 -22.25 -14.09 -16.21
CA HIS A 305 -22.79 -15.08 -15.28
C HIS A 305 -21.86 -16.29 -15.18
N ASP A 306 -21.50 -16.91 -16.31
CA ASP A 306 -20.60 -18.06 -16.37
C ASP A 306 -19.24 -17.76 -15.78
N THR A 307 -18.73 -16.54 -16.01
CA THR A 307 -17.46 -16.10 -15.44
C THR A 307 -17.54 -16.06 -13.91
N ILE A 308 -18.66 -15.61 -13.34
CA ILE A 308 -18.87 -15.58 -11.89
C ILE A 308 -19.07 -17.02 -11.36
N VAL A 309 -19.91 -17.84 -12.00
CA VAL A 309 -20.16 -19.24 -11.65
C VAL A 309 -18.83 -20.02 -11.55
N LYS A 310 -17.98 -19.93 -12.58
CA LYS A 310 -16.64 -20.57 -12.59
C LYS A 310 -15.75 -20.10 -11.45
N ARG A 311 -15.90 -18.87 -10.97
CA ARG A 311 -15.10 -18.32 -9.85
C ARG A 311 -15.66 -18.70 -8.48
N VAL A 312 -16.98 -18.78 -8.32
CA VAL A 312 -17.61 -19.01 -7.01
C VAL A 312 -17.84 -20.49 -6.71
N LEU A 313 -18.12 -21.33 -7.71
CA LEU A 313 -18.36 -22.77 -7.52
C LEU A 313 -17.12 -23.65 -7.70
N THR A 314 -15.97 -23.07 -8.06
CA THR A 314 -14.75 -23.87 -8.23
C THR A 314 -14.30 -24.51 -6.92
N THR A 315 -13.85 -25.76 -7.04
CA THR A 315 -13.26 -26.55 -5.95
C THR A 315 -11.73 -26.46 -5.91
N ASN A 316 -11.12 -25.65 -6.79
CA ASN A 316 -9.68 -25.44 -6.76
C ASN A 316 -9.29 -24.46 -5.63
N ASP A 317 -8.61 -24.98 -4.61
CA ASP A 317 -8.15 -24.24 -3.43
C ASP A 317 -6.99 -23.25 -3.69
N GLU A 318 -6.41 -23.23 -4.88
CA GLU A 318 -5.30 -22.33 -5.24
C GLU A 318 -5.76 -20.89 -5.53
N LYS A 319 -7.06 -20.60 -5.46
CA LYS A 319 -7.60 -19.25 -5.74
C LYS A 319 -7.35 -18.27 -4.59
N LYS A 320 -7.19 -17.00 -4.95
CA LYS A 320 -6.89 -15.88 -4.02
C LYS A 320 -8.13 -15.35 -3.27
N TRP A 321 -9.31 -15.92 -3.51
CA TRP A 321 -10.58 -15.53 -2.90
C TRP A 321 -11.31 -16.78 -2.40
N ASN A 322 -12.29 -16.59 -1.52
CA ASN A 322 -13.13 -17.69 -1.03
C ASN A 322 -14.14 -18.11 -2.10
N THR A 323 -14.30 -19.43 -2.25
CA THR A 323 -15.33 -20.07 -3.08
C THR A 323 -16.44 -20.61 -2.18
N ILE A 324 -17.59 -20.95 -2.75
CA ILE A 324 -18.70 -21.56 -2.00
C ILE A 324 -18.26 -22.86 -1.31
N PRO A 325 -17.64 -23.85 -2.02
CA PRO A 325 -17.17 -25.08 -1.37
C PRO A 325 -16.17 -24.83 -0.23
N ARG A 326 -15.21 -23.90 -0.43
CA ARG A 326 -14.23 -23.54 0.60
C ARG A 326 -14.89 -22.85 1.79
N THR A 327 -15.88 -21.99 1.55
CA THR A 327 -16.59 -21.28 2.61
C THR A 327 -17.36 -22.25 3.49
N TYR A 328 -18.00 -23.29 2.91
CA TYR A 328 -18.61 -24.35 3.70
C TYR A 328 -17.60 -25.10 4.59
N ALA A 329 -16.43 -25.46 4.05
CA ALA A 329 -15.38 -26.11 4.85
C ALA A 329 -14.87 -25.22 6.00
N GLU A 330 -14.74 -23.91 5.76
CA GLU A 330 -14.40 -22.92 6.79
C GLU A 330 -15.52 -22.79 7.84
N ILE A 331 -16.78 -22.79 7.41
CA ILE A 331 -17.96 -22.79 8.30
C ILE A 331 -17.94 -24.01 9.21
N ASP A 332 -17.78 -25.22 8.69
CA ASP A 332 -17.78 -26.45 9.52
C ASP A 332 -16.64 -26.44 10.54
N THR A 333 -15.46 -26.01 10.12
CA THR A 333 -14.29 -25.87 10.99
C THR A 333 -14.55 -24.86 12.12
N LEU A 334 -15.13 -23.71 11.79
CA LEU A 334 -15.45 -22.66 12.76
C LEU A 334 -16.60 -23.06 13.68
N ARG A 335 -17.62 -23.75 13.16
CA ARG A 335 -18.77 -24.25 13.91
C ARG A 335 -18.31 -25.20 15.01
N ALA A 336 -17.51 -26.22 14.67
CA ALA A 336 -16.94 -27.15 15.64
C ALA A 336 -16.08 -26.46 16.71
N LYS A 337 -15.34 -25.41 16.34
CA LYS A 337 -14.53 -24.61 17.27
C LYS A 337 -15.41 -23.76 18.20
N PHE A 338 -16.44 -23.12 17.67
CA PHE A 338 -17.32 -22.24 18.43
C PHE A 338 -18.28 -23.01 19.34
N GLU A 339 -18.71 -24.20 18.96
CA GLU A 339 -19.44 -25.13 19.83
C GLU A 339 -18.60 -25.56 21.04
N LYS A 340 -17.35 -26.01 20.80
CA LYS A 340 -16.41 -26.37 21.88
C LYS A 340 -16.14 -25.23 22.86
N SER A 341 -16.07 -24.00 22.34
CA SER A 341 -15.87 -22.80 23.15
C SER A 341 -17.16 -22.14 23.65
N LYS A 342 -18.33 -22.73 23.37
CA LYS A 342 -19.67 -22.22 23.73
C LYS A 342 -19.89 -20.75 23.33
N ALA A 343 -19.39 -20.35 22.16
CA ALA A 343 -19.45 -18.98 21.66
C ALA A 343 -20.77 -18.72 20.91
N THR A 344 -21.89 -18.64 21.63
CA THR A 344 -23.25 -18.57 21.07
C THR A 344 -23.46 -17.46 20.03
N GLU A 345 -22.99 -16.23 20.29
CA GLU A 345 -23.11 -15.12 19.33
C GLU A 345 -22.38 -15.40 18.01
N LYS A 346 -21.20 -16.00 18.09
CA LYS A 346 -20.41 -16.35 16.89
C LYS A 346 -21.07 -17.48 16.11
N LEU A 347 -21.72 -18.43 16.78
CA LEU A 347 -22.50 -19.47 16.13
C LEU A 347 -23.69 -18.89 15.37
N LYS A 348 -24.40 -17.93 15.97
CA LYS A 348 -25.50 -17.23 15.30
C LYS A 348 -25.03 -16.48 14.04
N MET A 349 -23.95 -15.70 14.15
CA MET A 349 -23.35 -15.02 12.99
C MET A 349 -22.91 -16.01 11.91
N LEU A 350 -22.35 -17.16 12.32
CA LEU A 350 -21.90 -18.17 11.38
C LEU A 350 -23.07 -18.82 10.64
N GLU A 351 -24.20 -19.00 11.31
CA GLU A 351 -25.41 -19.52 10.68
C GLU A 351 -26.03 -18.53 9.69
N GLU A 352 -26.04 -17.23 10.02
CA GLU A 352 -26.45 -16.18 9.07
C GLU A 352 -25.56 -16.21 7.80
N ILE A 353 -24.25 -16.42 7.96
CA ILE A 353 -23.34 -16.59 6.82
C ILE A 353 -23.66 -17.89 6.05
N ASN A 354 -23.94 -19.00 6.73
CA ASN A 354 -24.29 -20.27 6.10
C ASN A 354 -25.53 -20.14 5.21
N VAL A 355 -26.61 -19.57 5.74
CA VAL A 355 -27.86 -19.33 4.99
C VAL A 355 -27.59 -18.46 3.76
N TYR A 356 -26.80 -17.38 3.92
CA TYR A 356 -26.44 -16.52 2.80
C TYR A 356 -25.64 -17.27 1.71
N VAL A 357 -24.71 -18.15 2.09
CA VAL A 357 -23.93 -18.95 1.14
C VAL A 357 -24.80 -19.98 0.42
N GLU A 358 -25.76 -20.61 1.11
CA GLU A 358 -26.74 -21.52 0.50
C GLU A 358 -27.64 -20.82 -0.52
N GLU A 359 -28.05 -19.57 -0.25
CA GLU A 359 -28.81 -18.75 -1.20
C GLU A 359 -27.97 -18.41 -2.44
N LEU A 360 -26.69 -18.06 -2.25
CA LEU A 360 -25.77 -17.81 -3.37
C LEU A 360 -25.57 -19.08 -4.21
N GLU A 361 -25.37 -20.24 -3.58
CA GLU A 361 -25.20 -21.51 -4.29
C GLU A 361 -26.43 -21.84 -5.13
N LYS A 362 -27.63 -21.69 -4.57
CA LYS A 362 -28.88 -21.87 -5.33
C LYS A 362 -28.92 -20.94 -6.53
N PHE A 363 -28.61 -19.66 -6.37
CA PHE A 363 -28.62 -18.69 -7.46
C PHE A 363 -27.66 -19.07 -8.60
N TYR A 364 -26.43 -19.50 -8.28
CA TYR A 364 -25.40 -19.84 -9.28
C TYR A 364 -25.49 -21.26 -9.82
N SER A 365 -26.26 -22.15 -9.20
CA SER A 365 -26.43 -23.54 -9.64
C SER A 365 -27.67 -23.78 -10.49
N HIS A 366 -28.61 -22.82 -10.56
CA HIS A 366 -29.87 -22.92 -11.30
C HIS A 366 -29.85 -22.21 -12.67
N ALA A 367 -28.68 -21.97 -13.26
CA ALA A 367 -28.52 -21.36 -14.59
C ALA A 367 -28.05 -22.37 -15.63
#